data_AF-A0A3A5Z1M0-F1
#
_entry.id   AF-A0A3A5Z1M0-F1
#
_cell.length_a   1.000
_cell.length_b   1.000
_cell.length_c   1.000
_cell.angle_alpha   90.00
_cell.angle_beta   90.00
_cell.angle_gamma   90.00
#
_symmetry.space_group_name_H-M   'P 1'
#
loop_
_entity.id
_entity.type
_entity.pdbx_description
1 polymer ?
#
loop_
_entity_poly.entity_id
_entity_poly.type
_entity_poly.pdbx_seq_one_letter_code
_entity_poly.pdbx_strand_id
1 'polypeptide(L)'
;MKKSLYSLFAVLAIFCACQDENSQLGKSLVESSFYNVYADTCSVDISTILLDSIETRGDSICQLGHYRSSAWGEVSATYYAEYSTSDFTPNTDYTYTLDSLVLRMIPSGHFWGDTLTQQRISIYRLKSPIVLDNDEDLYNSTVLPTEDAPLFSFTFTPCPGRKKEVSVRLPDSWGQQLLNDLVAQDDYFDTQDKFKKKFPGLVFVPENDGQCITGFMVNDSAMSINLHYQEVSNQRTGQVLTFSVNTDYAYTGIRHDPTGTHLASLKSGIENLVHSSDMGCLAYMQGLTGYYNQLEFPYLNSLGSAGQIVSIESATLYLYPLARSYNEVSQLPNDIRLYITDENNVLEDYVYGSDGVTVQTGDLTIDEMYGKETYYSFDLTEFIRNNYGTSGIKRQKLLMSLTDEESTTTFNQVIFTNDPEQENQCRLDVRFKIYNEQ
;
A
#
# COMPACT_ATOMS: atom_id res chain seq x y z
N MET A 1 52.85 12.09 -88.63
CA MET A 1 51.47 12.23 -88.10
C MET A 1 50.86 10.88 -87.68
N LYS A 2 51.60 9.97 -87.01
CA LYS A 2 51.02 8.71 -86.48
C LYS A 2 51.32 8.46 -84.99
N LYS A 3 52.17 9.26 -84.32
CA LYS A 3 52.46 9.09 -82.87
C LYS A 3 51.69 10.05 -81.94
N SER A 4 51.11 11.13 -82.46
CA SER A 4 50.29 12.07 -81.69
C SER A 4 48.81 11.63 -81.60
N LEU A 5 48.34 10.74 -82.48
CA LEU A 5 46.97 10.24 -82.48
C LEU A 5 46.74 9.16 -81.40
N TYR A 6 47.74 8.33 -81.10
CA TYR A 6 47.64 7.29 -80.06
C TYR A 6 47.65 7.85 -78.64
N SER A 7 48.33 8.98 -78.41
CA SER A 7 48.32 9.66 -77.11
C SER A 7 46.98 10.34 -76.82
N LEU A 8 46.25 10.78 -77.85
CA LEU A 8 44.93 11.40 -77.69
C LEU A 8 43.84 10.33 -77.45
N PHE A 9 43.98 9.15 -78.04
CA PHE A 9 43.07 8.01 -77.80
C PHE A 9 43.27 7.35 -76.43
N ALA A 10 44.51 7.32 -75.91
CA ALA A 10 44.80 6.78 -74.58
C ALA A 10 44.28 7.70 -73.44
N VAL A 11 44.24 9.01 -73.65
CA VAL A 11 43.70 9.97 -72.67
C VAL A 11 42.17 9.99 -72.67
N LEU A 12 41.52 9.76 -73.83
CA LEU A 12 40.06 9.65 -73.91
C LEU A 12 39.51 8.36 -73.26
N ALA A 13 40.29 7.27 -73.27
CA ALA A 13 39.91 6.00 -72.65
C ALA A 13 39.93 6.02 -71.11
N ILE A 14 40.69 6.94 -70.49
CA ILE A 14 40.74 7.09 -69.03
C ILE A 14 39.53 7.87 -68.50
N PHE A 15 38.93 8.75 -69.31
CA PHE A 15 37.72 9.49 -68.93
C PHE A 15 36.40 8.72 -69.13
N CYS A 16 36.41 7.59 -69.83
CA CYS A 16 35.22 6.73 -70.00
C CYS A 16 35.21 5.47 -69.10
N ALA A 17 36.17 5.32 -68.18
CA ALA A 17 36.25 4.17 -67.27
C ALA A 17 35.51 4.35 -65.93
N CYS A 18 34.81 5.47 -65.73
CA CYS A 18 34.02 5.73 -64.52
C CYS A 18 32.63 6.29 -64.87
N GLN A 19 31.86 5.56 -65.67
CA GLN A 19 30.39 5.64 -65.62
C GLN A 19 29.84 4.24 -65.83
N ASP A 20 29.85 3.46 -64.75
CA ASP A 20 28.98 2.30 -64.66
C ASP A 20 27.59 2.84 -64.28
N GLU A 21 26.76 3.14 -65.28
CA GLU A 21 25.34 3.50 -65.08
C GLU A 21 24.48 2.30 -64.60
N ASN A 22 25.11 1.17 -64.28
CA ASN A 22 24.49 0.01 -63.64
C ASN A 22 24.88 -0.18 -62.16
N SER A 23 25.26 0.90 -61.45
CA SER A 23 25.25 0.90 -59.98
C SER A 23 23.81 0.91 -59.43
N GLN A 24 23.09 -0.20 -59.60
CA GLN A 24 22.03 -0.61 -58.67
C GLN A 24 22.59 -1.22 -57.37
N LEU A 25 23.93 -1.37 -57.26
CA LEU A 25 24.64 -1.74 -56.02
C LEU A 25 24.80 -0.54 -55.05
N GLY A 26 23.67 0.10 -54.74
CA GLY A 26 23.61 1.25 -53.83
C GLY A 26 22.18 1.74 -53.62
N LYS A 27 21.28 1.51 -54.58
CA LYS A 27 19.83 1.69 -54.36
C LYS A 27 19.24 0.62 -53.44
N SER A 28 19.74 -0.62 -53.49
CA SER A 28 19.35 -1.68 -52.54
C SER A 28 19.92 -1.52 -51.13
N LEU A 29 20.83 -0.56 -50.91
CA LEU A 29 21.37 -0.22 -49.59
C LEU A 29 20.72 1.04 -48.98
N VAL A 30 19.91 1.77 -49.76
CA VAL A 30 19.28 3.05 -49.37
C VAL A 30 17.75 3.04 -49.52
N GLU A 31 17.15 1.96 -50.04
CA GLU A 31 15.76 1.62 -49.74
C GLU A 31 15.70 0.90 -48.39
N SER A 32 16.08 1.59 -47.32
CA SER A 32 15.75 1.13 -45.98
C SER A 32 14.23 1.21 -45.83
N SER A 33 13.54 0.08 -45.87
CA SER A 33 12.15 -0.11 -45.42
C SER A 33 11.97 0.13 -43.91
N PHE A 34 12.86 0.93 -43.32
CA PHE A 34 13.08 1.10 -41.89
C PHE A 34 13.17 2.59 -41.57
N TYR A 35 12.63 2.94 -40.40
CA TYR A 35 12.63 4.24 -39.71
C TYR A 35 11.43 5.14 -39.95
N ASN A 36 10.33 4.83 -39.27
CA ASN A 36 9.53 5.86 -38.62
C ASN A 36 9.27 5.41 -37.17
N VAL A 37 9.85 6.14 -36.21
CA VAL A 37 9.52 6.00 -34.78
C VAL A 37 8.31 6.88 -34.54
N TYR A 38 7.17 6.29 -34.24
CA TYR A 38 5.96 7.01 -33.87
C TYR A 38 5.81 7.02 -32.36
N ALA A 39 5.29 8.13 -31.84
CA ALA A 39 4.79 8.22 -30.48
C ALA A 39 3.27 8.26 -30.56
N ASP A 40 2.62 7.39 -29.81
CA ASP A 40 1.17 7.39 -29.63
C ASP A 40 0.86 7.33 -28.13
N THR A 41 -0.26 7.91 -27.75
CA THR A 41 -0.75 7.90 -26.37
C THR A 41 -1.99 7.01 -26.33
N CYS A 42 -1.85 5.83 -25.74
CA CYS A 42 -2.96 4.91 -25.57
C CYS A 42 -3.77 5.29 -24.33
N SER A 43 -5.10 5.26 -24.45
CA SER A 43 -6.00 5.42 -23.31
C SER A 43 -5.81 4.27 -22.32
N VAL A 44 -5.78 4.63 -21.04
CA VAL A 44 -5.73 3.68 -19.91
C VAL A 44 -7.15 3.53 -19.38
N ASP A 45 -7.62 2.29 -19.27
CA ASP A 45 -8.84 2.00 -18.52
C ASP A 45 -8.44 1.59 -17.11
N ILE A 46 -8.66 2.50 -16.15
CA ILE A 46 -8.41 2.26 -14.74
C ILE A 46 -9.73 2.02 -14.02
N SER A 47 -9.78 0.97 -13.20
CA SER A 47 -10.95 0.55 -12.44
C SER A 47 -10.62 0.42 -10.96
N THR A 48 -11.64 0.55 -10.10
CA THR A 48 -11.52 0.30 -8.65
C THR A 48 -12.06 -1.09 -8.33
N ILE A 49 -11.29 -1.88 -7.59
CA ILE A 49 -11.67 -3.22 -7.09
C ILE A 49 -11.79 -3.16 -5.57
N LEU A 50 -12.79 -3.85 -5.00
CA LEU A 50 -12.92 -4.07 -3.56
C LEU A 50 -12.64 -5.53 -3.18
N LEU A 51 -11.59 -5.78 -2.41
CA LEU A 51 -11.33 -7.08 -1.78
C LEU A 51 -12.26 -7.32 -0.59
N ASP A 52 -12.52 -8.59 -0.26
CA ASP A 52 -13.43 -8.97 0.81
C ASP A 52 -12.78 -8.87 2.21
N SER A 53 -11.52 -9.29 2.32
CA SER A 53 -10.76 -9.24 3.56
C SER A 53 -9.27 -9.00 3.31
N ILE A 54 -8.63 -8.34 4.27
CA ILE A 54 -7.18 -8.14 4.33
C ILE A 54 -6.68 -8.77 5.63
N GLU A 55 -5.66 -9.61 5.55
CA GLU A 55 -4.96 -10.12 6.73
C GLU A 55 -4.25 -8.97 7.43
N THR A 56 -4.49 -8.82 8.74
CA THR A 56 -3.89 -7.76 9.58
C THR A 56 -3.26 -8.36 10.84
N ARG A 57 -3.04 -9.67 10.84
CA ARG A 57 -2.47 -10.41 11.96
C ARG A 57 -0.97 -10.12 12.06
N GLY A 58 -0.49 -9.85 13.27
CA GLY A 58 0.94 -9.66 13.49
C GLY A 58 1.53 -8.37 12.92
N ASP A 59 0.67 -7.41 12.56
CA ASP A 59 1.11 -6.13 12.04
C ASP A 59 2.09 -5.42 12.99
N SER A 60 3.17 -4.89 12.41
CA SER A 60 4.15 -4.06 13.12
C SER A 60 3.57 -2.69 13.56
N ILE A 61 2.40 -2.32 13.02
CA ILE A 61 1.71 -1.07 13.28
C ILE A 61 0.24 -1.35 13.56
N CYS A 62 -0.22 -0.95 14.74
CA CYS A 62 -1.62 -0.85 15.10
C CYS A 62 -2.19 0.47 14.56
N GLN A 63 -3.29 0.44 13.81
CA GLN A 63 -4.04 1.65 13.48
C GLN A 63 -5.21 1.84 14.42
N LEU A 64 -5.34 3.04 14.99
CA LEU A 64 -6.35 3.35 15.99
C LEU A 64 -6.95 4.73 15.76
N GLY A 65 -8.27 4.80 15.65
CA GLY A 65 -8.99 6.07 15.53
C GLY A 65 -10.19 5.98 14.61
N HIS A 66 -10.82 7.12 14.41
CA HIS A 66 -11.95 7.28 13.51
C HIS A 66 -11.72 8.53 12.65
N TYR A 67 -12.09 8.45 11.38
CA TYR A 67 -12.05 9.59 10.48
C TYR A 67 -13.19 9.53 9.47
N ARG A 68 -13.78 10.70 9.22
CA ARG A 68 -14.80 10.89 8.20
C ARG A 68 -14.26 11.77 7.08
N SER A 69 -14.18 11.20 5.88
CA SER A 69 -13.75 11.89 4.67
C SER A 69 -14.91 12.01 3.69
N SER A 70 -14.96 13.10 2.92
CA SER A 70 -15.94 13.24 1.83
C SER A 70 -15.67 12.28 0.67
N ALA A 71 -14.42 11.85 0.48
CA ALA A 71 -14.03 10.95 -0.60
C ALA A 71 -14.16 9.47 -0.21
N TRP A 72 -13.87 9.16 1.06
CA TRP A 72 -13.83 7.79 1.57
C TRP A 72 -15.03 7.43 2.44
N GLY A 73 -15.79 8.36 3.00
CA GLY A 73 -16.90 8.05 3.90
C GLY A 73 -16.41 7.93 5.35
N GLU A 74 -17.05 7.09 6.15
CA GLU A 74 -16.72 6.89 7.57
C GLU A 74 -15.82 5.67 7.74
N VAL A 75 -14.65 5.86 8.38
CA VAL A 75 -13.69 4.78 8.64
C VAL A 75 -13.32 4.76 10.12
N SER A 76 -13.41 3.57 10.72
CA SER A 76 -12.97 3.32 12.10
C SER A 76 -11.96 2.18 12.14
N ALA A 77 -10.82 2.41 12.79
CA ALA A 77 -9.80 1.42 13.07
C ALA A 77 -9.81 1.05 14.56
N THR A 78 -10.11 -0.21 14.85
CA THR A 78 -10.17 -0.81 16.17
C THR A 78 -9.02 -1.80 16.32
N TYR A 79 -8.36 -1.84 17.46
CA TYR A 79 -7.24 -2.76 17.66
C TYR A 79 -7.56 -3.83 18.69
N TYR A 80 -7.20 -5.07 18.38
CA TYR A 80 -7.40 -6.24 19.23
C TYR A 80 -6.03 -6.83 19.57
N ALA A 81 -5.77 -7.08 20.85
CA ALA A 81 -4.47 -7.60 21.27
C ALA A 81 -4.56 -8.54 22.47
N GLU A 82 -3.96 -9.73 22.34
CA GLU A 82 -3.50 -10.53 23.47
C GLU A 82 -2.22 -9.92 24.07
N TYR A 83 -1.98 -10.15 25.37
CA TYR A 83 -0.75 -9.77 26.04
C TYR A 83 -0.01 -11.01 26.53
N SER A 84 1.31 -10.98 26.44
CA SER A 84 2.20 -12.02 26.97
C SER A 84 2.30 -11.91 28.48
N THR A 85 2.28 -13.05 29.17
CA THR A 85 2.59 -13.14 30.60
C THR A 85 4.03 -12.70 30.86
N SER A 86 4.31 -12.27 32.09
CA SER A 86 5.62 -11.78 32.50
C SER A 86 6.09 -12.54 33.73
N ASP A 87 7.38 -12.85 33.77
CA ASP A 87 7.97 -13.58 34.88
C ASP A 87 8.11 -12.70 36.12
N PHE A 88 7.56 -13.17 37.24
CA PHE A 88 7.69 -12.53 38.54
C PHE A 88 7.94 -13.58 39.62
N THR A 89 8.97 -13.37 40.43
CA THR A 89 9.26 -14.22 41.60
C THR A 89 9.25 -13.35 42.85
N PRO A 90 8.27 -13.51 43.75
CA PRO A 90 8.23 -12.74 44.98
C PRO A 90 9.35 -13.19 45.94
N ASN A 91 9.89 -12.22 46.68
CA ASN A 91 10.81 -12.42 47.77
C ASN A 91 10.04 -12.34 49.10
N THR A 92 10.17 -13.39 49.93
CA THR A 92 9.47 -13.50 51.21
C THR A 92 9.85 -12.43 52.22
N ASP A 93 11.01 -11.80 52.07
CA ASP A 93 11.49 -10.75 52.97
C ASP A 93 11.00 -9.35 52.57
N TYR A 94 10.33 -9.24 51.42
CA TYR A 94 9.93 -7.95 50.84
C TYR A 94 8.42 -7.75 50.96
N THR A 95 8.04 -6.49 51.17
CA THR A 95 6.65 -6.04 50.98
C THR A 95 6.54 -5.32 49.65
N TYR A 96 5.48 -5.58 48.90
CA TYR A 96 5.23 -4.99 47.60
C TYR A 96 4.15 -3.92 47.70
N THR A 97 4.40 -2.75 47.13
CA THR A 97 3.41 -1.66 47.08
C THR A 97 3.26 -1.16 45.65
N LEU A 98 2.01 -0.96 45.21
CA LEU A 98 1.71 -0.43 43.88
C LEU A 98 2.13 1.03 43.79
N ASP A 99 2.78 1.40 42.67
CA ASP A 99 2.97 2.80 42.27
C ASP A 99 1.94 3.19 41.19
N SER A 100 1.93 2.45 40.08
CA SER A 100 0.95 2.65 39.01
C SER A 100 0.88 1.46 38.05
N LEU A 101 -0.23 1.35 37.32
CA LEU A 101 -0.35 0.53 36.13
C LEU A 101 -0.49 1.47 34.93
N VAL A 102 0.35 1.32 33.92
CA VAL A 102 0.45 2.26 32.79
C VAL A 102 0.38 1.52 31.47
N LEU A 103 -0.57 1.91 30.61
CA LEU A 103 -0.54 1.56 29.20
C LEU A 103 0.42 2.50 28.49
N ARG A 104 1.36 1.94 27.75
CA ARG A 104 2.37 2.66 26.98
C ARG A 104 2.21 2.34 25.50
N MET A 105 2.22 3.37 24.66
CA MET A 105 2.15 3.24 23.20
C MET A 105 3.11 4.24 22.54
N ILE A 106 3.96 3.77 21.62
CA ILE A 106 4.83 4.64 20.82
C ILE A 106 4.20 4.86 19.43
N PRO A 107 3.92 6.11 19.02
CA PRO A 107 3.43 6.40 17.67
C PRO A 107 4.44 5.98 16.58
N SER A 108 3.95 5.37 15.50
CA SER A 108 4.79 5.03 14.33
C SER A 108 5.16 6.27 13.51
N GLY A 109 4.28 7.25 13.50
CA GLY A 109 4.36 8.45 12.66
C GLY A 109 3.33 8.44 11.53
N HIS A 110 2.72 7.28 11.23
CA HIS A 110 1.61 7.18 10.29
C HIS A 110 0.33 7.77 10.89
N PHE A 111 -0.42 8.49 10.07
CA PHE A 111 -1.71 9.03 10.44
C PHE A 111 -2.56 9.34 9.21
N TRP A 112 -3.86 9.46 9.40
CA TRP A 112 -4.81 9.94 8.40
C TRP A 112 -5.89 10.78 9.08
N GLY A 113 -6.04 12.04 8.67
CA GLY A 113 -7.00 12.98 9.26
C GLY A 113 -6.40 14.11 10.11
N ASP A 114 -7.26 14.88 10.77
CA ASP A 114 -6.92 16.08 11.54
C ASP A 114 -6.26 15.75 12.89
N THR A 115 -4.93 15.88 12.92
CA THR A 115 -4.09 15.63 14.10
C THR A 115 -4.25 16.66 15.23
N LEU A 116 -4.93 17.79 14.99
CA LEU A 116 -5.19 18.80 16.02
C LEU A 116 -6.39 18.44 16.91
N THR A 117 -7.20 17.46 16.48
CA THR A 117 -8.35 17.00 17.25
C THR A 117 -7.97 15.96 18.29
N GLN A 118 -8.63 16.02 19.44
CA GLN A 118 -8.51 14.99 20.45
C GLN A 118 -9.24 13.72 20.00
N GLN A 119 -8.57 12.59 20.15
CA GLN A 119 -9.13 11.26 19.89
C GLN A 119 -9.44 10.61 21.24
N ARG A 120 -10.65 10.08 21.38
CA ARG A 120 -11.08 9.35 22.58
C ARG A 120 -11.17 7.86 22.27
N ILE A 121 -10.47 7.07 23.07
CA ILE A 121 -10.39 5.62 22.92
C ILE A 121 -10.96 4.97 24.17
N SER A 122 -11.91 4.06 23.98
CA SER A 122 -12.47 3.23 25.02
C SER A 122 -11.87 1.83 24.94
N ILE A 123 -11.36 1.34 26.07
CA ILE A 123 -10.72 0.03 26.16
C ILE A 123 -11.68 -0.96 26.79
N TYR A 124 -11.93 -2.05 26.07
CA TYR A 124 -12.77 -3.15 26.51
C TYR A 124 -11.93 -4.39 26.73
N ARG A 125 -12.41 -5.26 27.62
CA ARG A 125 -11.86 -6.59 27.79
C ARG A 125 -12.56 -7.57 26.84
N LEU A 126 -11.80 -8.50 26.27
CA LEU A 126 -12.36 -9.58 25.46
C LEU A 126 -13.09 -10.62 26.34
N LYS A 127 -14.24 -11.13 25.86
CA LYS A 127 -15.00 -12.19 26.54
C LYS A 127 -14.35 -13.57 26.43
N SER A 128 -13.53 -13.80 25.42
CA SER A 128 -12.85 -15.07 25.17
C SER A 128 -11.49 -14.82 24.50
N PRO A 129 -10.50 -15.71 24.71
CA PRO A 129 -9.18 -15.55 24.09
C PRO A 129 -9.28 -15.43 22.58
N ILE A 130 -8.34 -14.72 21.98
CA ILE A 130 -8.21 -14.68 20.53
C ILE A 130 -7.78 -16.07 20.08
N VAL A 131 -8.55 -16.67 19.17
CA VAL A 131 -8.27 -17.98 18.59
C VAL A 131 -8.12 -17.76 17.10
N LEU A 132 -7.10 -18.37 16.52
CA LEU A 132 -6.93 -18.40 15.07
C LEU A 132 -7.87 -19.47 14.51
N ASP A 133 -8.61 -19.14 13.47
CA ASP A 133 -9.50 -20.08 12.79
C ASP A 133 -8.68 -21.10 11.96
N ASN A 134 -9.34 -21.94 11.15
CA ASN A 134 -8.69 -23.01 10.40
C ASN A 134 -7.59 -22.53 9.43
N ASP A 135 -7.69 -21.28 8.97
CA ASP A 135 -6.71 -20.66 8.07
C ASP A 135 -5.55 -20.01 8.86
N GLU A 136 -5.54 -20.14 10.19
CA GLU A 136 -4.54 -19.60 11.11
C GLU A 136 -4.36 -18.05 11.08
N ASP A 137 -5.35 -17.33 10.54
CA ASP A 137 -5.26 -15.88 10.29
C ASP A 137 -6.36 -15.02 10.94
N LEU A 138 -6.12 -13.70 10.98
CA LEU A 138 -7.04 -12.68 11.46
C LEU A 138 -7.16 -11.56 10.43
N TYR A 139 -8.39 -11.18 10.13
CA TYR A 139 -8.69 -10.24 9.06
C TYR A 139 -9.19 -8.90 9.62
N ASN A 140 -9.04 -7.85 8.81
CA ASN A 140 -9.58 -6.53 9.09
C ASN A 140 -11.10 -6.53 9.34
N SER A 141 -11.84 -7.50 8.81
CA SER A 141 -13.28 -7.65 9.01
C SER A 141 -13.67 -8.48 10.26
N THR A 142 -12.70 -9.12 10.94
CA THR A 142 -12.96 -9.94 12.12
C THR A 142 -13.42 -9.09 13.30
N VAL A 143 -14.51 -9.49 13.96
CA VAL A 143 -15.05 -8.81 15.15
C VAL A 143 -15.19 -9.80 16.30
N LEU A 144 -14.49 -9.52 17.40
CA LEU A 144 -14.57 -10.36 18.61
C LEU A 144 -15.49 -9.76 19.68
N PRO A 145 -16.25 -10.60 20.42
CA PRO A 145 -17.11 -10.14 21.51
C PRO A 145 -16.33 -9.53 22.68
N THR A 146 -16.77 -8.36 23.13
CA THR A 146 -16.22 -7.67 24.29
C THR A 146 -17.18 -7.68 25.47
N GLU A 147 -16.65 -7.36 26.65
CA GLU A 147 -17.47 -6.97 27.80
C GLU A 147 -18.35 -5.75 27.49
N ASP A 148 -19.48 -5.63 28.18
CA ASP A 148 -20.49 -4.61 27.88
C ASP A 148 -20.07 -3.21 28.36
N ALA A 149 -19.25 -3.14 29.41
CA ALA A 149 -18.72 -1.89 29.95
C ALA A 149 -17.22 -1.75 29.62
N PRO A 150 -16.74 -0.56 29.24
CA PRO A 150 -15.32 -0.33 29.05
C PRO A 150 -14.59 -0.46 30.39
N LEU A 151 -13.40 -1.03 30.37
CA LEU A 151 -12.51 -1.07 31.52
C LEU A 151 -12.10 0.35 31.92
N PHE A 152 -11.83 1.19 30.93
CA PHE A 152 -11.60 2.63 31.05
C PHE A 152 -11.59 3.27 29.66
N SER A 153 -11.54 4.60 29.61
CA SER A 153 -11.32 5.36 28.37
C SER A 153 -10.27 6.43 28.61
N PHE A 154 -9.54 6.80 27.56
CA PHE A 154 -8.55 7.88 27.60
C PHE A 154 -8.65 8.73 26.34
N THR A 155 -8.02 9.89 26.40
CA THR A 155 -8.00 10.85 25.30
C THR A 155 -6.56 11.24 25.01
N PHE A 156 -6.20 11.31 23.74
CA PHE A 156 -4.89 11.78 23.30
C PHE A 156 -5.03 12.71 22.10
N THR A 157 -4.03 13.55 21.87
CA THR A 157 -3.94 14.38 20.66
C THR A 157 -2.83 13.81 19.77
N PRO A 158 -3.13 13.39 18.53
CA PRO A 158 -2.11 12.88 17.61
C PRO A 158 -0.98 13.89 17.42
N CYS A 159 0.26 13.41 17.52
CA CYS A 159 1.46 14.25 17.35
C CYS A 159 2.51 13.52 16.50
N PRO A 160 2.20 13.17 15.23
CA PRO A 160 3.01 12.25 14.42
C PRO A 160 4.47 12.72 14.28
N GLY A 161 4.71 14.02 14.07
CA GLY A 161 6.06 14.58 13.93
C GLY A 161 6.92 14.59 15.20
N ARG A 162 6.32 14.48 16.40
CA ARG A 162 7.07 14.46 17.66
C ARG A 162 7.41 13.05 18.14
N LYS A 163 6.72 12.03 17.61
CA LYS A 163 6.81 10.62 18.07
C LYS A 163 6.79 10.51 19.61
N LYS A 164 6.01 11.38 20.26
CA LYS A 164 5.91 11.43 21.71
C LYS A 164 5.10 10.23 22.18
N GLU A 165 5.68 9.46 23.10
CA GLU A 165 4.99 8.37 23.77
C GLU A 165 3.64 8.81 24.36
N VAL A 166 2.64 7.97 24.14
CA VAL A 166 1.34 8.05 24.82
C VAL A 166 1.39 7.11 26.03
N SER A 167 1.42 7.71 27.23
CA SER A 167 1.38 6.98 28.51
C SER A 167 0.07 7.25 29.22
N VAL A 168 -0.70 6.21 29.51
CA VAL A 168 -2.04 6.29 30.09
C VAL A 168 -2.07 5.52 31.40
N ARG A 169 -2.36 6.21 32.51
CA ARG A 169 -2.53 5.56 33.81
C ARG A 169 -3.86 4.78 33.82
N LEU A 170 -3.75 3.49 34.09
CA LEU A 170 -4.85 2.54 34.22
C LEU A 170 -5.45 2.60 35.64
N PRO A 171 -6.68 2.09 35.85
CA PRO A 171 -7.29 2.09 37.18
C PRO A 171 -6.41 1.40 38.23
N ASP A 172 -6.11 2.12 39.32
CA ASP A 172 -5.26 1.61 40.41
C ASP A 172 -5.82 0.34 41.05
N SER A 173 -7.14 0.17 41.06
CA SER A 173 -7.79 -1.07 41.53
C SER A 173 -7.36 -2.30 40.72
N TRP A 174 -7.19 -2.14 39.41
CA TRP A 174 -6.74 -3.22 38.53
C TRP A 174 -5.25 -3.50 38.75
N GLY A 175 -4.41 -2.46 38.83
CA GLY A 175 -2.99 -2.59 39.15
C GLY A 175 -2.75 -3.26 40.50
N GLN A 176 -3.55 -2.91 41.51
CA GLN A 176 -3.43 -3.49 42.86
C GLN A 176 -3.85 -4.95 42.87
N GLN A 177 -4.93 -5.30 42.15
CA GLN A 177 -5.33 -6.70 42.00
C GLN A 177 -4.22 -7.51 41.31
N LEU A 178 -3.70 -7.01 40.18
CA LEU A 178 -2.63 -7.67 39.45
C LEU A 178 -1.38 -7.89 40.32
N LEU A 179 -0.96 -6.89 41.08
CA LEU A 179 0.17 -7.01 42.00
C LEU A 179 -0.09 -8.03 43.12
N ASN A 180 -1.31 -8.06 43.68
CA ASN A 180 -1.67 -9.03 44.70
C ASN A 180 -1.63 -10.47 44.16
N ASP A 181 -2.20 -10.69 42.98
CA ASP A 181 -2.23 -12.01 42.32
C ASP A 181 -0.79 -12.48 41.99
N LEU A 182 0.09 -11.57 41.55
CA LEU A 182 1.51 -11.85 41.31
C LEU A 182 2.25 -12.26 42.60
N VAL A 183 2.05 -11.52 43.69
CA VAL A 183 2.67 -11.82 45.00
C VAL A 183 2.12 -13.11 45.61
N ALA A 184 0.84 -13.41 45.39
CA ALA A 184 0.21 -14.66 45.79
C ALA A 184 0.67 -15.86 44.94
N GLN A 185 1.38 -15.63 43.84
CA GLN A 185 1.75 -16.64 42.85
C GLN A 185 0.52 -17.39 42.33
N ASP A 186 -0.52 -16.64 41.98
CA ASP A 186 -1.72 -17.21 41.38
C ASP A 186 -1.37 -18.03 40.12
N ASP A 187 -2.03 -19.18 39.97
CA ASP A 187 -1.67 -20.21 39.02
C ASP A 187 -1.80 -19.77 37.55
N TYR A 188 -2.52 -18.67 37.28
CA TYR A 188 -2.73 -18.19 35.93
C TYR A 188 -1.49 -17.53 35.31
N PHE A 189 -0.47 -17.20 36.11
CA PHE A 189 0.81 -16.70 35.59
C PHE A 189 1.77 -17.82 35.16
N ASP A 190 1.50 -19.08 35.52
CA ASP A 190 2.41 -20.21 35.24
C ASP A 190 2.68 -20.43 33.74
N THR A 191 1.67 -20.19 32.89
CA THR A 191 1.76 -20.39 31.44
C THR A 191 0.93 -19.36 30.68
N GLN A 192 1.33 -19.07 29.44
CA GLN A 192 0.58 -18.18 28.55
C GLN A 192 -0.87 -18.65 28.35
N ASP A 193 -1.10 -19.97 28.26
CA ASP A 193 -2.45 -20.51 28.09
C ASP A 193 -3.37 -20.30 29.29
N LYS A 194 -2.84 -20.32 30.51
CA LYS A 194 -3.64 -19.97 31.70
C LYS A 194 -3.83 -18.46 31.79
N PHE A 195 -2.80 -17.68 31.45
CA PHE A 195 -2.84 -16.23 31.46
C PHE A 195 -3.93 -15.72 30.52
N LYS A 196 -3.94 -16.14 29.24
CA LYS A 196 -4.96 -15.72 28.28
C LYS A 196 -6.38 -16.16 28.66
N LYS A 197 -6.55 -17.30 29.36
CA LYS A 197 -7.88 -17.68 29.88
C LYS A 197 -8.37 -16.71 30.96
N LYS A 198 -7.47 -16.26 31.85
CA LYS A 198 -7.79 -15.29 32.91
C LYS A 198 -7.85 -13.86 32.40
N PHE A 199 -7.09 -13.52 31.35
CA PHE A 199 -7.01 -12.22 30.72
C PHE A 199 -6.96 -12.39 29.18
N PRO A 200 -8.13 -12.53 28.53
CA PRO A 200 -8.23 -12.82 27.10
C PRO A 200 -7.60 -11.82 26.13
N GLY A 201 -7.28 -10.62 26.61
CA GLY A 201 -6.81 -9.51 25.79
C GLY A 201 -7.73 -8.28 25.90
N LEU A 202 -7.31 -7.23 25.20
CA LEU A 202 -7.98 -5.93 25.19
C LEU A 202 -8.38 -5.55 23.77
N VAL A 203 -9.44 -4.73 23.69
CA VAL A 203 -9.90 -4.10 22.46
C VAL A 203 -9.89 -2.59 22.65
N PHE A 204 -9.25 -1.89 21.73
CA PHE A 204 -9.13 -0.43 21.68
C PHE A 204 -10.13 0.08 20.66
N VAL A 205 -11.24 0.63 21.14
CA VAL A 205 -12.35 1.09 20.30
C VAL A 205 -12.33 2.62 20.25
N PRO A 206 -12.16 3.24 19.07
CA PRO A 206 -12.26 4.69 18.93
C PRO A 206 -13.73 5.14 19.08
N GLU A 207 -13.93 6.33 19.63
CA GLU A 207 -15.22 7.00 19.60
C GLU A 207 -15.41 7.77 18.27
N ASN A 208 -16.66 7.85 17.79
CA ASN A 208 -16.99 8.38 16.47
C ASN A 208 -16.83 9.92 16.35
N ASP A 209 -16.51 10.63 17.43
CA ASP A 209 -16.20 12.05 17.39
C ASP A 209 -14.76 12.34 16.94
N GLY A 210 -13.91 11.31 16.90
CA GLY A 210 -12.56 11.38 16.37
C GLY A 210 -12.49 11.86 14.92
N GLN A 211 -11.47 12.65 14.59
CA GLN A 211 -11.18 13.10 13.21
C GLN A 211 -9.81 12.64 12.70
N CYS A 212 -9.24 11.58 13.25
CA CYS A 212 -7.91 11.09 12.87
C CYS A 212 -7.75 9.61 13.23
N ILE A 213 -7.15 8.85 12.32
CA ILE A 213 -6.59 7.53 12.59
C ILE A 213 -5.08 7.70 12.79
N THR A 214 -4.54 7.10 13.85
CA THR A 214 -3.11 7.19 14.21
C THR A 214 -2.50 5.80 14.31
N GLY A 215 -1.31 5.64 13.72
CA GLY A 215 -0.52 4.43 13.81
C GLY A 215 0.36 4.39 15.06
N PHE A 216 0.39 3.25 15.75
CA PHE A 216 1.27 2.95 16.87
C PHE A 216 2.13 1.73 16.55
N MET A 217 3.42 1.78 16.87
CA MET A 217 4.30 0.64 16.69
C MET A 217 3.93 -0.49 17.66
N VAL A 218 3.93 -1.71 17.16
CA VAL A 218 3.69 -2.93 17.92
C VAL A 218 4.94 -3.80 17.83
N ASN A 219 5.58 -3.96 18.99
CA ASN A 219 6.68 -4.89 19.25
C ASN A 219 6.84 -4.99 20.78
N ASP A 220 7.77 -5.84 21.22
CA ASP A 220 8.05 -6.13 22.64
C ASP A 220 8.23 -4.89 23.53
N SER A 221 8.60 -3.75 22.96
CA SER A 221 8.90 -2.51 23.70
C SER A 221 8.00 -1.32 23.34
N ALA A 222 7.22 -1.37 22.27
CA ALA A 222 6.51 -0.19 21.75
C ALA A 222 5.07 -0.07 22.23
N MET A 223 4.39 -1.20 22.46
CA MET A 223 3.04 -1.24 23.01
C MET A 223 2.98 -2.25 24.15
N SER A 224 2.77 -1.76 25.38
CA SER A 224 2.83 -2.60 26.57
C SER A 224 1.98 -2.07 27.72
N ILE A 225 1.67 -2.96 28.66
CA ILE A 225 1.14 -2.62 29.98
C ILE A 225 2.27 -2.78 30.99
N ASN A 226 2.60 -1.69 31.68
CA ASN A 226 3.70 -1.62 32.63
C ASN A 226 3.16 -1.48 34.06
N LEU A 227 3.43 -2.48 34.88
CA LEU A 227 3.15 -2.44 36.32
C LEU A 227 4.37 -1.87 37.05
N HIS A 228 4.24 -0.64 37.54
CA HIS A 228 5.21 0.01 38.39
C HIS A 228 4.89 -0.30 39.86
N TYR A 229 5.87 -0.85 40.58
CA TYR A 229 5.72 -1.21 41.99
C TYR A 229 7.02 -0.94 42.75
N GLN A 230 6.92 -0.89 44.08
CA GLN A 230 8.07 -0.75 44.97
C GLN A 230 8.25 -2.03 45.78
N GLU A 231 9.48 -2.51 45.81
CA GLU A 231 9.95 -3.52 46.75
C GLU A 231 10.44 -2.82 48.01
N VAL A 232 9.88 -3.21 49.16
CA VAL A 232 10.18 -2.60 50.46
C VAL A 232 10.83 -3.64 51.35
N SER A 233 12.11 -3.42 51.64
CA SER A 233 12.86 -4.13 52.68
C SER A 233 13.48 -3.10 53.63
N ASN A 234 14.82 -3.03 53.70
CA ASN A 234 15.54 -1.97 54.39
C ASN A 234 15.57 -0.65 53.60
N GLN A 235 15.35 -0.73 52.28
CA GLN A 235 15.24 0.40 51.35
C GLN A 235 14.03 0.17 50.44
N ARG A 236 13.59 1.24 49.77
CA ARG A 236 12.54 1.18 48.75
C ARG A 236 13.18 1.20 47.37
N THR A 237 12.93 0.18 46.57
CA THR A 237 13.44 0.07 45.19
C THR A 237 12.26 0.02 44.23
N GLY A 238 12.25 0.91 43.24
CA GLY A 238 11.25 0.91 42.17
C GLY A 238 11.56 -0.18 41.15
N GLN A 239 10.52 -0.92 40.75
CA GLN A 239 10.58 -1.99 39.76
C GLN A 239 9.49 -1.78 38.71
N VAL A 240 9.69 -2.39 37.54
CA VAL A 240 8.71 -2.40 36.45
C VAL A 240 8.58 -3.82 35.92
N LEU A 241 7.35 -4.31 35.86
CA LEU A 241 6.99 -5.55 35.18
C LEU A 241 6.19 -5.21 33.92
N THR A 242 6.64 -5.70 32.76
CA THR A 242 6.11 -5.34 31.44
C THR A 242 5.38 -6.50 30.81
N PHE A 243 4.10 -6.31 30.50
CA PHE A 243 3.28 -7.21 29.69
C PHE A 243 3.21 -6.64 28.27
N SER A 244 3.91 -7.28 27.33
CA SER A 244 3.98 -6.84 25.93
C SER A 244 2.84 -7.45 25.13
N VAL A 245 2.46 -6.80 24.03
CA VAL A 245 1.49 -7.38 23.08
C VAL A 245 2.06 -8.68 22.50
N ASN A 246 1.24 -9.72 22.46
CA ASN A 246 1.53 -10.95 21.73
C ASN A 246 1.10 -10.77 20.27
N THR A 247 2.06 -10.47 19.38
CA THR A 247 1.79 -10.14 17.97
C THR A 247 1.13 -11.27 17.20
N ASP A 248 1.36 -12.53 17.58
CA ASP A 248 0.72 -13.69 16.94
C ASP A 248 -0.82 -13.66 17.09
N TYR A 249 -1.31 -12.95 18.10
CA TYR A 249 -2.73 -12.81 18.45
C TYR A 249 -3.11 -11.33 18.59
N ALA A 250 -2.62 -10.49 17.68
CA ALA A 250 -3.00 -9.09 17.59
C ALA A 250 -3.27 -8.68 16.15
N TYR A 251 -4.28 -7.82 15.95
CA TYR A 251 -4.71 -7.38 14.62
C TYR A 251 -5.52 -6.08 14.65
N THR A 252 -5.63 -5.44 13.48
CA THR A 252 -6.38 -4.19 13.27
C THR A 252 -7.71 -4.49 12.57
N GLY A 253 -8.83 -4.30 13.27
CA GLY A 253 -10.17 -4.38 12.71
C GLY A 253 -10.62 -3.05 12.09
N ILE A 254 -11.15 -3.09 10.86
CA ILE A 254 -11.61 -1.94 10.09
C ILE A 254 -13.10 -2.00 9.85
N ARG A 255 -13.78 -0.88 10.11
CA ARG A 255 -15.16 -0.65 9.68
C ARG A 255 -15.18 0.51 8.70
N HIS A 256 -15.78 0.27 7.54
CA HIS A 256 -15.90 1.25 6.48
C HIS A 256 -17.38 1.42 6.08
N ASP A 257 -17.87 2.66 6.13
CA ASP A 257 -19.15 3.05 5.55
C ASP A 257 -18.92 4.06 4.40
N PRO A 258 -18.98 3.61 3.13
CA PRO A 258 -18.79 4.47 1.97
C PRO A 258 -20.02 5.33 1.62
N THR A 259 -21.09 5.30 2.43
CA THR A 259 -22.34 6.01 2.13
C THR A 259 -22.12 7.49 1.83
N GLY A 260 -22.64 7.96 0.69
CA GLY A 260 -22.51 9.35 0.25
C GLY A 260 -21.24 9.65 -0.55
N THR A 261 -20.44 8.63 -0.88
CA THR A 261 -19.27 8.74 -1.76
C THR A 261 -19.46 7.96 -3.07
N HIS A 262 -18.53 8.09 -4.02
CA HIS A 262 -18.54 7.28 -5.25
C HIS A 262 -18.25 5.79 -5.01
N LEU A 263 -17.75 5.44 -3.82
CA LEU A 263 -17.47 4.04 -3.44
C LEU A 263 -18.74 3.27 -3.02
N ALA A 264 -19.87 3.95 -2.80
CA ALA A 264 -21.10 3.33 -2.31
C ALA A 264 -21.69 2.25 -3.23
N SER A 265 -21.30 2.24 -4.52
CA SER A 265 -21.73 1.23 -5.49
C SER A 265 -20.88 -0.05 -5.47
N LEU A 266 -19.66 -0.01 -4.92
CA LEU A 266 -18.81 -1.20 -4.84
C LEU A 266 -19.33 -2.18 -3.81
N LYS A 267 -19.17 -3.46 -4.14
CA LYS A 267 -19.47 -4.59 -3.26
C LYS A 267 -18.30 -5.54 -3.30
N SER A 268 -17.98 -6.16 -2.15
CA SER A 268 -17.01 -7.25 -2.14
C SER A 268 -17.61 -8.51 -2.78
N GLY A 269 -16.73 -9.43 -3.21
CA GLY A 269 -17.11 -10.70 -3.82
C GLY A 269 -17.15 -10.67 -5.35
N ILE A 270 -18.20 -11.24 -5.94
CA ILE A 270 -18.35 -11.35 -7.40
C ILE A 270 -18.77 -9.98 -7.98
N GLU A 271 -18.21 -9.59 -9.13
CA GLU A 271 -18.43 -8.28 -9.75
C GLU A 271 -18.01 -7.11 -8.82
N ASN A 272 -16.84 -7.24 -8.20
CA ASN A 272 -16.26 -6.26 -7.27
C ASN A 272 -15.48 -5.12 -7.95
N LEU A 273 -15.60 -4.99 -9.27
CA LEU A 273 -14.88 -4.02 -10.09
C LEU A 273 -15.83 -2.96 -10.65
N VAL A 274 -15.44 -1.69 -10.58
CA VAL A 274 -16.15 -0.58 -11.22
C VAL A 274 -15.16 0.28 -12.00
N HIS A 275 -15.44 0.51 -13.29
CA HIS A 275 -14.61 1.34 -14.16
C HIS A 275 -14.65 2.81 -13.73
N SER A 276 -13.55 3.52 -13.92
CA SER A 276 -13.47 4.96 -13.60
C SER A 276 -14.53 5.78 -14.34
N SER A 277 -14.92 5.39 -15.57
CA SER A 277 -16.00 6.05 -16.32
C SER A 277 -17.34 6.05 -15.60
N ASP A 278 -17.61 5.03 -14.79
CA ASP A 278 -18.84 4.91 -14.00
C ASP A 278 -18.69 5.50 -12.58
N MET A 279 -17.49 6.00 -12.25
CA MET A 279 -17.11 6.54 -10.94
C MET A 279 -16.69 8.01 -11.01
N GLY A 280 -17.21 8.75 -11.97
CA GLY A 280 -16.90 10.18 -12.17
C GLY A 280 -15.48 10.42 -12.69
N CYS A 281 -14.96 9.50 -13.51
CA CYS A 281 -13.59 9.49 -14.02
C CYS A 281 -12.52 9.39 -12.93
N LEU A 282 -12.85 8.72 -11.82
CA LEU A 282 -11.96 8.53 -10.67
C LEU A 282 -11.70 7.04 -10.41
N ALA A 283 -10.52 6.75 -9.89
CA ALA A 283 -10.18 5.43 -9.38
C ALA A 283 -9.53 5.55 -8.00
N TYR A 284 -9.90 4.68 -7.06
CA TYR A 284 -9.56 4.82 -5.66
C TYR A 284 -8.66 3.68 -5.22
N MET A 285 -7.63 3.99 -4.44
CA MET A 285 -6.78 3.01 -3.78
C MET A 285 -6.44 3.47 -2.37
N GLN A 286 -6.62 2.59 -1.39
CA GLN A 286 -6.29 2.88 0.01
C GLN A 286 -5.94 1.58 0.74
N GLY A 287 -4.87 1.62 1.54
CA GLY A 287 -4.50 0.50 2.41
C GLY A 287 -5.58 0.19 3.45
N LEU A 288 -5.57 -1.02 4.01
CA LEU A 288 -6.48 -1.52 5.05
C LEU A 288 -7.98 -1.58 4.73
N THR A 289 -8.43 -0.90 3.67
CA THR A 289 -9.85 -0.81 3.27
C THR A 289 -10.25 -1.75 2.15
N GLY A 290 -9.27 -2.35 1.47
CA GLY A 290 -9.52 -3.31 0.38
C GLY A 290 -9.69 -2.69 -0.99
N TYR A 291 -9.48 -1.38 -1.16
CA TYR A 291 -9.56 -0.73 -2.47
C TYR A 291 -8.23 -0.78 -3.22
N TYR A 292 -8.26 -1.41 -4.38
CA TYR A 292 -7.14 -1.54 -5.31
C TYR A 292 -7.54 -1.06 -6.69
N ASN A 293 -6.59 -0.90 -7.60
CA ASN A 293 -6.90 -0.56 -8.98
C ASN A 293 -6.50 -1.65 -9.96
N GLN A 294 -7.30 -1.79 -11.01
CA GLN A 294 -6.95 -2.62 -12.16
C GLN A 294 -6.76 -1.71 -13.36
N LEU A 295 -5.75 -1.99 -14.17
CA LEU A 295 -5.45 -1.24 -15.39
C LEU A 295 -5.52 -2.16 -16.60
N GLU A 296 -6.20 -1.66 -17.62
CA GLU A 296 -6.27 -2.26 -18.94
C GLU A 296 -5.92 -1.23 -20.02
N PHE A 297 -5.53 -1.75 -21.19
CA PHE A 297 -5.21 -0.94 -22.37
C PHE A 297 -6.09 -1.38 -23.54
N PRO A 298 -7.37 -0.97 -23.60
CA PRO A 298 -8.35 -1.53 -24.55
C PRO A 298 -7.95 -1.37 -26.02
N TYR A 299 -7.26 -0.27 -26.34
CA TYR A 299 -6.88 0.07 -27.71
C TYR A 299 -5.45 -0.37 -28.08
N LEU A 300 -4.77 -1.19 -27.27
CA LEU A 300 -3.38 -1.56 -27.54
C LEU A 300 -3.20 -2.24 -28.91
N ASN A 301 -4.13 -3.10 -29.30
CA ASN A 301 -4.05 -3.81 -30.58
C ASN A 301 -4.37 -2.90 -31.78
N SER A 302 -4.93 -1.70 -31.55
CA SER A 302 -5.17 -0.71 -32.60
C SER A 302 -3.86 -0.17 -33.18
N LEU A 303 -2.73 -0.27 -32.44
CA LEU A 303 -1.40 0.06 -32.94
C LEU A 303 -1.06 -0.71 -34.23
N GLY A 304 -1.57 -1.94 -34.39
CA GLY A 304 -1.39 -2.73 -35.61
C GLY A 304 -2.00 -2.13 -36.88
N SER A 305 -2.90 -1.14 -36.74
CA SER A 305 -3.44 -0.41 -37.89
C SER A 305 -2.43 0.60 -38.46
N ALA A 306 -1.35 0.89 -37.76
CA ALA A 306 -0.35 1.87 -38.18
C ALA A 306 0.55 1.34 -39.33
N GLY A 307 0.71 0.02 -39.47
CA GLY A 307 1.34 -0.62 -40.62
C GLY A 307 1.48 -2.14 -40.48
N GLN A 308 2.14 -2.79 -41.44
CA GLN A 308 2.10 -4.25 -41.56
C GLN A 308 2.77 -5.00 -40.40
N ILE A 309 3.90 -4.46 -39.90
CA ILE A 309 4.57 -4.98 -38.71
C ILE A 309 4.85 -3.81 -37.79
N VAL A 310 4.46 -3.95 -36.52
CA VAL A 310 4.66 -2.96 -35.48
C VAL A 310 5.56 -3.55 -34.40
N SER A 311 6.64 -2.84 -34.05
CA SER A 311 7.59 -3.21 -33.00
C SER A 311 7.61 -2.15 -31.92
N ILE A 312 7.24 -2.54 -30.69
CA ILE A 312 7.24 -1.65 -29.53
C ILE A 312 8.68 -1.38 -29.06
N GLU A 313 9.10 -0.12 -29.07
CA GLU A 313 10.44 0.31 -28.64
C GLU A 313 10.47 0.68 -27.17
N SER A 314 9.46 1.43 -26.70
CA SER A 314 9.29 1.78 -25.29
C SER A 314 7.81 1.99 -24.97
N ALA A 315 7.41 1.75 -23.72
CA ALA A 315 6.09 2.10 -23.22
C ALA A 315 6.20 2.63 -21.79
N THR A 316 5.75 3.85 -21.55
CA THR A 316 5.79 4.48 -20.22
C THR A 316 4.37 4.81 -19.78
N LEU A 317 3.94 4.26 -18.65
CA LEU A 317 2.67 4.58 -18.02
C LEU A 317 2.87 5.78 -17.09
N TYR A 318 1.96 6.75 -17.17
CA TYR A 318 1.84 7.86 -16.23
C TYR A 318 0.47 7.81 -15.54
N LEU A 319 0.49 7.91 -14.21
CA LEU A 319 -0.69 7.89 -13.36
C LEU A 319 -0.73 9.17 -12.53
N TYR A 320 -1.82 9.92 -12.64
CA TYR A 320 -1.94 11.24 -12.04
C TYR A 320 -2.93 11.20 -10.87
N PRO A 321 -2.47 11.49 -9.65
CA PRO A 321 -3.36 11.76 -8.53
C PRO A 321 -4.28 12.95 -8.83
N LEU A 322 -5.53 12.86 -8.38
CA LEU A 322 -6.51 13.93 -8.48
C LEU A 322 -6.01 15.16 -7.72
N ALA A 323 -5.83 16.26 -8.44
CA ALA A 323 -5.36 17.50 -7.83
C ALA A 323 -6.27 17.92 -6.65
N ARG A 324 -5.65 18.34 -5.55
CA ARG A 324 -6.31 18.75 -4.29
C ARG A 324 -7.02 17.62 -3.53
N SER A 325 -6.92 16.36 -3.95
CA SER A 325 -7.40 15.23 -3.15
C SER A 325 -6.41 14.80 -2.06
N TYR A 326 -5.17 15.31 -2.11
CA TYR A 326 -4.10 15.02 -1.19
C TYR A 326 -3.55 16.30 -0.55
N ASN A 327 -3.07 16.18 0.70
CA ASN A 327 -2.52 17.26 1.51
C ASN A 327 -1.78 16.67 2.74
N GLU A 328 -1.44 17.50 3.72
CA GLU A 328 -0.73 17.07 4.94
C GLU A 328 -1.48 15.99 5.75
N VAL A 329 -2.82 15.96 5.70
CA VAL A 329 -3.67 14.99 6.42
C VAL A 329 -4.17 13.84 5.56
N SER A 330 -3.92 13.87 4.25
CA SER A 330 -4.26 12.82 3.28
C SER A 330 -3.09 12.68 2.32
N GLN A 331 -2.08 11.93 2.77
CA GLN A 331 -0.77 11.84 2.13
C GLN A 331 -0.81 10.82 0.98
N LEU A 332 -0.10 11.15 -0.10
CA LEU A 332 0.13 10.21 -1.18
C LEU A 332 1.18 9.17 -0.75
N PRO A 333 1.03 7.89 -1.15
CA PRO A 333 2.08 6.89 -1.01
C PRO A 333 3.37 7.36 -1.68
N ASN A 334 4.54 7.06 -1.08
CA ASN A 334 5.82 7.40 -1.72
C ASN A 334 6.07 6.58 -2.98
N ASP A 335 5.55 5.35 -2.99
CA ASP A 335 5.63 4.45 -4.11
C ASP A 335 4.41 3.53 -4.17
N ILE A 336 4.17 2.97 -5.36
CA ILE A 336 3.09 2.04 -5.65
C ILE A 336 3.64 0.90 -6.51
N ARG A 337 2.93 -0.24 -6.57
CA ARG A 337 3.38 -1.43 -7.30
C ARG A 337 2.37 -1.89 -8.34
N LEU A 338 2.88 -2.53 -9.38
CA LEU A 338 2.09 -3.20 -10.42
C LEU A 338 2.39 -4.70 -10.45
N TYR A 339 1.32 -5.47 -10.53
CA TYR A 339 1.32 -6.93 -10.58
C TYR A 339 0.65 -7.35 -11.88
N ILE A 340 1.22 -8.34 -12.55
CA ILE A 340 0.66 -8.92 -13.77
C ILE A 340 -0.32 -10.01 -13.36
N THR A 341 -1.54 -9.93 -13.85
CA THR A 341 -2.59 -10.90 -13.54
C THR A 341 -3.24 -11.47 -14.79
N ASP A 342 -3.84 -12.64 -14.64
CA ASP A 342 -4.70 -13.24 -15.65
C ASP A 342 -6.07 -12.52 -15.73
N GLU A 343 -6.99 -13.07 -16.53
CA GLU A 343 -8.33 -12.52 -16.70
C GLU A 343 -9.18 -12.55 -15.42
N ASN A 344 -8.85 -13.44 -14.47
CA ASN A 344 -9.54 -13.68 -13.20
C ASN A 344 -8.85 -12.98 -12.01
N ASN A 345 -7.90 -12.07 -12.28
CA ASN A 345 -7.10 -11.37 -11.26
C ASN A 345 -6.22 -12.29 -10.40
N VAL A 346 -5.84 -13.46 -10.92
CA VAL A 346 -4.83 -14.32 -10.31
C VAL A 346 -3.45 -13.77 -10.65
N LEU A 347 -2.61 -13.61 -9.63
CA LEU A 347 -1.22 -13.16 -9.78
C LEU A 347 -0.44 -14.13 -10.68
N GLU A 348 0.10 -13.63 -11.78
CA GLU A 348 0.99 -14.38 -12.68
C GLU A 348 2.46 -13.98 -12.48
N ASP A 349 2.75 -12.68 -12.38
CA ASP A 349 4.11 -12.15 -12.24
C ASP A 349 4.13 -10.69 -11.73
N TYR A 350 5.31 -10.10 -11.63
CA TYR A 350 5.55 -8.70 -11.28
C TYR A 350 6.03 -7.91 -12.49
N VAL A 351 5.92 -6.57 -12.43
CA VAL A 351 6.62 -5.69 -13.38
C VAL A 351 8.06 -5.51 -12.89
N TYR A 352 9.05 -5.88 -13.70
CA TYR A 352 10.48 -5.74 -13.36
C TYR A 352 11.09 -4.48 -13.99
N GLY A 353 12.14 -3.96 -13.34
CA GLY A 353 12.97 -2.89 -13.86
C GLY A 353 13.85 -3.35 -15.04
N SER A 354 14.65 -2.42 -15.58
CA SER A 354 15.50 -2.67 -16.76
C SER A 354 16.58 -3.75 -16.56
N ASP A 355 16.84 -4.15 -15.32
CA ASP A 355 17.76 -5.24 -14.97
C ASP A 355 17.12 -6.64 -15.10
N GLY A 356 15.79 -6.71 -15.29
CA GLY A 356 15.00 -7.93 -15.41
C GLY A 356 14.92 -8.77 -14.12
N VAL A 357 15.29 -8.20 -12.96
CA VAL A 357 15.34 -8.93 -11.68
C VAL A 357 14.69 -8.14 -10.56
N THR A 358 14.86 -6.82 -10.53
CA THR A 358 14.31 -5.98 -9.46
C THR A 358 12.87 -5.65 -9.79
N VAL A 359 11.94 -5.92 -8.87
CA VAL A 359 10.53 -5.50 -9.00
C VAL A 359 10.48 -3.97 -9.06
N GLN A 360 9.81 -3.44 -10.08
CA GLN A 360 9.65 -2.02 -10.29
C GLN A 360 8.61 -1.44 -9.32
N THR A 361 8.95 -0.30 -8.74
CA THR A 361 8.01 0.59 -8.06
C THR A 361 7.74 1.81 -8.94
N GLY A 362 6.52 2.33 -8.86
CA GLY A 362 6.18 3.63 -9.39
C GLY A 362 6.42 4.64 -8.29
N ASP A 363 7.55 5.34 -8.34
CA ASP A 363 7.91 6.32 -7.33
C ASP A 363 7.16 7.64 -7.56
N LEU A 364 6.71 8.28 -6.48
CA LEU A 364 6.00 9.54 -6.52
C LEU A 364 6.93 10.67 -6.97
N THR A 365 6.59 11.30 -8.09
CA THR A 365 7.17 12.58 -8.51
C THR A 365 6.25 13.71 -8.06
N ILE A 366 6.78 14.71 -7.35
CA ILE A 366 6.01 15.86 -6.86
C ILE A 366 6.46 17.13 -7.60
N ASP A 367 5.50 17.82 -8.22
CA ASP A 367 5.69 19.20 -8.67
C ASP A 367 5.45 20.18 -7.51
N GLU A 368 6.52 20.61 -6.85
CA GLU A 368 6.43 21.56 -5.74
C GLU A 368 5.96 22.97 -6.14
N MET A 369 6.04 23.32 -7.43
CA MET A 369 5.76 24.69 -7.87
C MET A 369 4.28 24.93 -8.13
N TYR A 370 3.62 23.99 -8.83
CA TYR A 370 2.21 24.11 -9.20
C TYR A 370 1.36 22.89 -8.84
N GLY A 371 1.98 21.78 -8.41
CA GLY A 371 1.32 20.51 -8.13
C GLY A 371 0.65 19.87 -9.35
N LYS A 372 0.96 20.35 -10.57
CA LYS A 372 0.32 19.90 -11.80
C LYS A 372 1.03 18.67 -12.38
N GLU A 373 2.35 18.60 -12.27
CA GLU A 373 3.14 17.46 -12.72
C GLU A 373 3.46 16.51 -11.55
N THR A 374 2.49 16.29 -10.66
CA THR A 374 2.57 15.24 -9.63
C THR A 374 2.04 13.93 -10.22
N TYR A 375 2.88 12.90 -10.30
CA TYR A 375 2.51 11.62 -10.94
C TYR A 375 3.34 10.45 -10.43
N TYR A 376 2.87 9.23 -10.73
CA TYR A 376 3.65 8.00 -10.67
C TYR A 376 3.93 7.52 -12.09
N SER A 377 5.07 6.89 -12.32
CA SER A 377 5.43 6.35 -13.64
C SER A 377 6.02 4.96 -13.60
N PHE A 378 5.70 4.15 -14.61
CA PHE A 378 6.22 2.81 -14.79
C PHE A 378 6.75 2.61 -16.21
N ASP A 379 7.84 1.86 -16.36
CA ASP A 379 8.28 1.35 -17.65
C ASP A 379 7.59 0.00 -17.90
N LEU A 380 6.60 0.02 -18.80
CA LEU A 380 5.82 -1.14 -19.19
C LEU A 380 6.26 -1.73 -20.52
N THR A 381 7.47 -1.42 -21.00
CA THR A 381 7.92 -1.82 -22.34
C THR A 381 7.80 -3.33 -22.58
N GLU A 382 8.26 -4.16 -21.64
CA GLU A 382 8.18 -5.63 -21.77
C GLU A 382 6.75 -6.14 -21.66
N PHE A 383 5.99 -5.64 -20.68
CA PHE A 383 4.57 -5.98 -20.53
C PHE A 383 3.79 -5.69 -21.82
N ILE A 384 3.96 -4.49 -22.39
CA ILE A 384 3.27 -4.08 -23.61
C ILE A 384 3.73 -4.90 -24.82
N ARG A 385 5.01 -5.27 -24.93
CA ARG A 385 5.50 -6.18 -25.98
C ARG A 385 4.83 -7.55 -25.91
N ASN A 386 4.73 -8.11 -24.69
CA ASN A 386 4.15 -9.43 -24.48
C ASN A 386 2.63 -9.43 -24.69
N ASN A 387 1.96 -8.34 -24.32
CA ASN A 387 0.51 -8.23 -24.39
C ASN A 387 0.02 -7.70 -25.76
N TYR A 388 0.88 -7.10 -26.58
CA TYR A 388 0.52 -6.66 -27.93
C TYR A 388 0.17 -7.85 -28.83
N GLY A 389 -1.00 -7.80 -29.46
CA GLY A 389 -1.53 -8.89 -30.30
C GLY A 389 -2.25 -10.01 -29.52
N THR A 390 -2.29 -9.96 -28.19
CA THR A 390 -3.05 -10.91 -27.37
C THR A 390 -4.53 -10.51 -27.27
N SER A 391 -5.41 -11.47 -26.97
CA SER A 391 -6.85 -11.25 -26.75
C SER A 391 -7.47 -12.39 -25.92
N GLY A 392 -8.66 -12.14 -25.37
CA GLY A 392 -9.38 -13.09 -24.52
C GLY A 392 -8.53 -13.54 -23.33
N ILE A 393 -8.53 -14.83 -23.04
CA ILE A 393 -7.82 -15.44 -21.91
C ILE A 393 -6.30 -15.21 -21.90
N LYS A 394 -5.70 -14.83 -23.04
CA LYS A 394 -4.26 -14.53 -23.15
C LYS A 394 -3.93 -13.07 -22.86
N ARG A 395 -4.94 -12.23 -22.67
CA ARG A 395 -4.79 -10.82 -22.39
C ARG A 395 -4.51 -10.66 -20.90
N GLN A 396 -3.27 -10.35 -20.57
CA GLN A 396 -2.88 -10.04 -19.20
C GLN A 396 -3.39 -8.65 -18.81
N LYS A 397 -3.69 -8.49 -17.53
CA LYS A 397 -4.10 -7.23 -16.89
C LYS A 397 -3.04 -6.80 -15.89
N LEU A 398 -3.14 -5.56 -15.44
CA LEU A 398 -2.31 -5.05 -14.34
C LEU A 398 -3.18 -4.79 -13.13
N LEU A 399 -2.78 -5.33 -11.98
CA LEU A 399 -3.31 -4.95 -10.68
C LEU A 399 -2.34 -3.97 -10.03
N MET A 400 -2.86 -2.92 -9.43
CA MET A 400 -2.09 -1.88 -8.77
C MET A 400 -2.47 -1.82 -7.30
N SER A 401 -1.45 -1.82 -6.45
CA SER A 401 -1.58 -1.71 -5.02
C SER A 401 -0.49 -0.81 -4.42
N LEU A 402 -0.67 -0.46 -3.14
CA LEU A 402 0.44 -0.07 -2.29
C LEU A 402 1.44 -1.23 -2.16
N THR A 403 2.62 -0.97 -1.59
CA THR A 403 3.51 -2.07 -1.19
C THR A 403 2.81 -3.03 -0.23
N ASP A 404 3.27 -4.28 -0.17
CA ASP A 404 2.63 -5.31 0.66
C ASP A 404 2.52 -4.83 2.13
N GLU A 405 3.58 -4.21 2.66
CA GLU A 405 3.59 -3.61 4.01
C GLU A 405 2.61 -2.44 4.15
N GLU A 406 2.63 -1.46 3.23
CA GLU A 406 1.75 -0.29 3.35
C GLU A 406 0.26 -0.67 3.17
N SER A 407 -0.02 -1.69 2.36
CA SER A 407 -1.37 -2.17 2.07
C SER A 407 -2.07 -2.77 3.30
N THR A 408 -1.31 -3.38 4.21
CA THR A 408 -1.83 -4.00 5.43
C THR A 408 -1.63 -3.15 6.68
N THR A 409 -0.72 -2.16 6.67
CA THR A 409 -0.38 -1.41 7.90
C THR A 409 -0.75 0.06 7.89
N THR A 410 -1.20 0.63 6.76
CA THR A 410 -1.43 2.08 6.64
C THR A 410 -2.77 2.43 5.96
N PHE A 411 -3.19 3.68 6.15
CA PHE A 411 -4.28 4.32 5.39
C PHE A 411 -3.75 5.24 4.29
N ASN A 412 -2.52 4.99 3.80
CA ASN A 412 -2.00 5.67 2.62
C ASN A 412 -2.98 5.48 1.48
N GLN A 413 -3.18 6.52 0.69
CA GLN A 413 -4.28 6.54 -0.26
C GLN A 413 -3.96 7.43 -1.46
N VAL A 414 -4.57 7.08 -2.58
CA VAL A 414 -4.53 7.89 -3.78
C VAL A 414 -5.87 7.75 -4.50
N ILE A 415 -6.31 8.87 -5.06
CA ILE A 415 -7.44 8.92 -5.98
C ILE A 415 -6.84 9.33 -7.31
N PHE A 416 -6.89 8.48 -8.32
CA PHE A 416 -6.43 8.81 -9.66
C PHE A 416 -7.54 9.49 -10.46
N THR A 417 -7.17 10.41 -11.34
CA THR A 417 -8.09 10.98 -12.32
C THR A 417 -7.82 10.43 -13.71
N ASN A 418 -8.89 10.03 -14.38
CA ASN A 418 -8.86 9.50 -15.75
C ASN A 418 -9.91 10.21 -16.61
N ASP A 419 -10.05 11.53 -16.41
CA ASP A 419 -10.99 12.37 -17.16
C ASP A 419 -10.37 12.73 -18.52
N PRO A 420 -10.92 12.26 -19.66
CA PRO A 420 -10.38 12.52 -20.98
C PRO A 420 -10.35 14.00 -21.36
N GLU A 421 -11.12 14.86 -20.68
CA GLU A 421 -11.16 16.30 -20.90
C GLU A 421 -10.06 17.05 -20.13
N GLN A 422 -9.35 16.39 -19.21
CA GLN A 422 -8.27 16.99 -18.42
C GLN A 422 -6.88 16.68 -18.98
N GLU A 423 -5.95 17.62 -18.82
CA GLU A 423 -4.55 17.47 -19.26
C GLU A 423 -3.83 16.30 -18.54
N ASN A 424 -4.22 16.02 -17.29
CA ASN A 424 -3.57 15.06 -16.41
C ASN A 424 -4.35 13.74 -16.30
N GLN A 425 -4.89 13.22 -17.40
CA GLN A 425 -5.47 11.87 -17.41
C GLN A 425 -4.37 10.79 -17.35
N CYS A 426 -4.66 9.65 -16.71
CA CYS A 426 -3.80 8.48 -16.79
C CYS A 426 -3.56 8.10 -18.26
N ARG A 427 -2.29 7.92 -18.64
CA ARG A 427 -1.93 7.69 -20.04
C ARG A 427 -0.76 6.74 -20.21
N LEU A 428 -0.76 5.99 -21.31
CA LEU A 428 0.36 5.16 -21.72
C LEU A 428 1.01 5.76 -22.96
N ASP A 429 2.25 6.24 -22.82
CA ASP A 429 3.03 6.77 -23.93
C ASP A 429 3.86 5.64 -24.56
N VAL A 430 3.53 5.28 -25.80
CA VAL A 430 4.16 4.18 -26.53
C VAL A 430 4.99 4.73 -27.69
N ARG A 431 6.26 4.32 -27.76
CA ARG A 431 7.09 4.51 -28.94
C ARG A 431 7.21 3.20 -29.70
N PHE A 432 6.97 3.23 -31.00
CA PHE A 432 7.03 2.03 -31.82
C PHE A 432 7.58 2.32 -33.22
N LYS A 433 8.12 1.28 -33.85
CA LYS A 433 8.56 1.27 -35.24
C LYS A 433 7.56 0.51 -36.09
N ILE A 434 7.39 0.98 -37.33
CA ILE A 434 6.54 0.34 -38.32
C ILE A 434 7.39 -0.16 -39.47
N TYR A 435 7.10 -1.36 -39.92
CA TYR A 435 7.62 -1.93 -41.16
C TYR A 435 6.46 -2.18 -42.12
N ASN A 436 6.61 -1.69 -43.35
CA ASN A 436 5.69 -1.97 -44.45
C ASN A 436 6.53 -2.69 -45.51
N GLU A 437 6.24 -3.96 -45.77
CA GLU A 437 6.77 -4.65 -46.94
C GLU A 437 6.24 -3.96 -48.19
N GLN A 438 7.15 -3.56 -49.09
CA GLN A 438 6.84 -2.93 -50.37
C GLN A 438 6.28 -3.93 -51.38
#